data_AF-A0A2T1EIT2-F1
#
_entry.id   AF-A0A2T1EIT2-F1
#
_cell.length_a   1.000
_cell.length_b   1.000
_cell.length_c   1.000
_cell.angle_alpha   90.00
_cell.angle_beta   90.00
_cell.angle_gamma   90.00
#
_symmetry.space_group_name_H-M   'P 1'
#
loop_
_entity.id
_entity.type
_entity.pdbx_description
1 polymer ?
#
loop_
_entity_poly.entity_id
_entity_poly.type
_entity_poly.pdbx_seq_one_letter_code
_entity_poly.pdbx_strand_id
1 'polypeptide(L)'
;MQNQIETANQNQTQLQSQISDLEQQLENAGQIRSELESQLNSQLSELQNQIETANQNQTQLQSQISDLENQLESGLQTRSQLESQLNSQLSELQNQIETANENQTQLQSQISELEQQLENASQTRSQLASQLNSQQSELQNQIETANQNQTQLQSQVADLEQHLESVYLGRAELQSQLETANRERSHLYAQLSEIQCQIETANQNQTQLQSQVSELEHQLETVYQERSELTSQLVEMRNSESLKEESSSETAVLKTQEFVVCQQGKGDYTTISEAVRNAAPGTRIYVRPGLYQESVNIDKSVEIIGSTEGGSITLESTDSNCILMQADSALVRGLIMNATGKYYAIDIRKGELIVEDSDMTSADYSVVGICGPDADSVLRRCQIHDGIWNGIFISDNGRATVEDCNIYDNGSLGIGVGLGGKLIMRGCRINGNKGEAIAVYRDSIATVDDCDLTGNTGGAWLIADNGYVRGKGNQE
;
A
#
# COMPACT_ATOMS: atom_id res chain seq x y z
N MET A 1 6.19 156.86 -122.57
CA MET A 1 7.29 157.03 -121.61
C MET A 1 6.81 157.34 -120.20
N GLN A 2 6.41 158.57 -119.85
CA GLN A 2 6.27 158.97 -118.44
C GLN A 2 5.37 158.06 -117.59
N ASN A 3 4.11 157.81 -117.99
CA ASN A 3 3.21 156.88 -117.29
C ASN A 3 3.77 155.43 -117.20
N GLN A 4 4.55 154.97 -118.18
CA GLN A 4 5.13 153.62 -118.16
C GLN A 4 6.25 153.51 -117.12
N ILE A 5 6.99 154.60 -116.87
CA ILE A 5 7.98 154.67 -115.79
C ILE A 5 7.27 154.70 -114.43
N GLU A 6 6.15 155.41 -114.33
CA GLU A 6 5.36 155.47 -113.10
C GLU A 6 4.71 154.12 -112.74
N THR A 7 4.12 153.42 -113.72
CA THR A 7 3.67 152.03 -113.53
C THR A 7 4.82 151.07 -113.24
N ALA A 8 5.99 151.25 -113.86
CA ALA A 8 7.17 150.44 -113.55
C ALA A 8 7.66 150.67 -112.11
N ASN A 9 7.66 151.92 -111.61
CA ASN A 9 8.03 152.26 -110.23
C ASN A 9 6.98 151.74 -109.22
N GLN A 10 5.69 151.76 -109.57
CA GLN A 10 4.64 151.14 -108.75
C GLN A 10 4.83 149.62 -108.68
N ASN A 11 5.04 148.96 -109.83
CA ASN A 11 5.34 147.52 -109.88
C ASN A 11 6.64 147.17 -109.14
N GLN A 12 7.67 148.02 -109.22
CA GLN A 12 8.93 147.83 -108.49
C GLN A 12 8.70 147.96 -106.98
N THR A 13 7.97 148.99 -106.52
CA THR A 13 7.62 149.16 -105.11
C THR A 13 6.77 147.98 -104.61
N GLN A 14 5.83 147.50 -105.41
CA GLN A 14 5.01 146.33 -105.08
C GLN A 14 5.83 145.04 -105.04
N LEU A 15 6.77 144.85 -105.97
CA LEU A 15 7.72 143.73 -105.94
C LEU A 15 8.68 143.81 -104.75
N GLN A 16 9.15 145.00 -104.37
CA GLN A 16 9.98 145.18 -103.18
C GLN A 16 9.19 144.92 -101.89
N SER A 17 7.90 145.29 -101.83
CA SER A 17 7.01 144.90 -100.73
C SER A 17 6.82 143.37 -100.69
N GLN A 18 6.54 142.74 -101.83
CA GLN A 18 6.39 141.28 -101.92
C GLN A 18 7.67 140.52 -101.58
N ILE A 19 8.84 141.05 -101.96
CA ILE A 19 10.15 140.51 -101.57
C ILE A 19 10.34 140.65 -100.06
N SER A 20 10.06 141.81 -99.47
CA SER A 20 10.14 142.01 -98.01
C SER A 20 9.18 141.11 -97.24
N ASP A 21 7.95 140.90 -97.75
CA ASP A 21 6.97 139.99 -97.16
C ASP A 21 7.43 138.53 -97.27
N LEU A 22 8.04 138.13 -98.39
CA LEU A 22 8.60 136.80 -98.61
C LEU A 22 9.87 136.55 -97.80
N GLU A 23 10.73 137.55 -97.63
CA GLU A 23 11.92 137.51 -96.78
C GLU A 23 11.51 137.35 -95.30
N GLN A 24 10.51 138.12 -94.84
CA GLN A 24 9.97 137.96 -93.49
C GLN A 24 9.24 136.62 -93.30
N GLN A 25 8.53 136.12 -94.31
CA GLN A 25 7.94 134.76 -94.26
C GLN A 25 9.02 133.67 -94.24
N LEU A 26 10.12 133.84 -94.96
CA LEU A 26 11.25 132.90 -94.98
C LEU A 26 12.01 132.93 -93.64
N GLU A 27 12.21 134.10 -93.04
CA GLU A 27 12.80 134.24 -91.70
C GLU A 27 11.89 133.60 -90.64
N ASN A 28 10.59 133.92 -90.64
CA ASN A 28 9.61 133.28 -89.76
C ASN A 28 9.58 131.75 -89.94
N ALA A 29 9.62 131.25 -91.17
CA ALA A 29 9.69 129.81 -91.45
C ALA A 29 11.01 129.18 -90.97
N GLY A 30 12.12 129.92 -91.03
CA GLY A 30 13.41 129.52 -90.47
C GLY A 30 13.39 129.44 -88.94
N GLN A 31 12.78 130.42 -88.28
CA GLN A 31 12.58 130.43 -86.83
C GLN A 31 11.68 129.27 -86.38
N ILE A 32 10.49 129.11 -87.00
CA ILE A 32 9.57 127.99 -86.75
C ILE A 32 10.27 126.64 -86.98
N ARG A 33 11.08 126.50 -88.03
CA ARG A 33 11.86 125.29 -88.26
C ARG A 33 12.89 125.04 -87.15
N SER A 34 13.60 126.06 -86.71
CA SER A 34 14.59 125.94 -85.62
C SER A 34 13.92 125.60 -84.28
N GLU A 35 12.73 126.13 -84.01
CA GLU A 35 11.93 125.76 -82.84
C GLU A 35 11.45 124.30 -82.94
N LEU A 36 10.96 123.87 -84.10
CA LEU A 36 10.49 122.50 -84.33
C LEU A 36 11.65 121.48 -84.25
N GLU A 37 12.82 121.79 -84.80
CA GLU A 37 14.03 120.96 -84.66
C GLU A 37 14.50 120.90 -83.20
N SER A 38 14.42 122.00 -82.45
CA SER A 38 14.74 122.03 -81.01
C SER A 38 13.76 121.18 -80.19
N GLN A 39 12.45 121.33 -80.44
CA GLN A 39 11.40 120.53 -79.80
C GLN A 39 11.56 119.03 -80.11
N LEU A 40 11.80 118.68 -81.37
CA LEU A 40 12.02 117.29 -81.79
C LEU A 40 13.26 116.69 -81.14
N ASN A 41 14.38 117.42 -81.08
CA ASN A 41 15.59 116.95 -80.40
C ASN A 41 15.39 116.79 -78.88
N SER A 42 14.62 117.68 -78.24
CA SER A 42 14.24 117.54 -76.83
C SER A 42 13.39 116.29 -76.60
N GLN A 43 12.37 116.05 -77.44
CA GLN A 43 11.51 114.87 -77.37
C GLN A 43 12.29 113.57 -77.64
N LEU A 44 13.22 113.57 -78.60
CA LEU A 44 14.08 112.42 -78.87
C LEU A 44 15.00 112.09 -77.68
N SER A 45 15.58 113.10 -77.04
CA SER A 45 16.38 112.92 -75.81
C SER A 45 15.54 112.40 -74.64
N GLU A 46 14.33 112.93 -74.45
CA GLU A 46 13.41 112.45 -73.42
C GLU A 46 13.01 110.98 -73.66
N LEU A 47 12.63 110.63 -74.89
CA LEU A 47 12.32 109.26 -75.29
C LEU A 47 13.51 108.31 -75.13
N GLN A 48 14.74 108.76 -75.43
CA GLN A 48 15.95 107.98 -75.19
C GLN A 48 16.15 107.67 -73.71
N ASN A 49 16.00 108.67 -72.83
CA ASN A 49 16.10 108.48 -71.37
C ASN A 49 14.98 107.56 -70.84
N GLN A 50 13.75 107.69 -71.36
CA GLN A 50 12.64 106.80 -71.03
C GLN A 50 12.91 105.35 -71.47
N ILE A 51 13.47 105.14 -72.67
CA ILE A 51 13.85 103.82 -73.19
C ILE A 51 14.99 103.21 -72.37
N GLU A 52 16.02 103.98 -71.99
CA GLU A 52 17.10 103.48 -71.13
C GLU A 52 16.56 103.07 -69.75
N THR A 53 15.72 103.90 -69.15
CA THR A 53 15.04 103.59 -67.87
C THR A 53 14.18 102.32 -67.99
N ALA A 54 13.45 102.17 -69.09
CA ALA A 54 12.64 100.98 -69.36
C ALA A 54 13.51 99.71 -69.52
N ASN A 55 14.65 99.81 -70.20
CA ASN A 55 15.60 98.70 -70.35
C ASN A 55 16.22 98.30 -69.00
N GLN A 56 16.63 99.26 -68.18
CA GLN A 56 17.15 99.00 -66.82
C GLN A 56 16.09 98.30 -65.95
N ASN A 57 14.85 98.79 -65.97
CA ASN A 57 13.71 98.15 -65.29
C ASN A 57 13.44 96.72 -65.83
N GLN A 58 13.54 96.50 -67.15
CA GLN A 58 13.38 95.18 -67.75
C GLN A 58 14.46 94.20 -67.26
N THR A 59 15.73 94.61 -67.21
CA THR A 59 16.81 93.77 -66.68
C THR A 59 16.63 93.47 -65.19
N GLN A 60 16.18 94.44 -64.39
CA GLN A 60 15.87 94.21 -62.97
C GLN A 60 14.73 93.20 -62.80
N LEU A 61 13.64 93.36 -63.56
CA LEU A 61 12.50 92.42 -63.55
C LEU A 61 12.91 91.02 -64.01
N GLN A 62 13.78 90.89 -65.02
CA GLN A 62 14.32 89.61 -65.46
C GLN A 62 15.14 88.90 -64.37
N SER A 63 15.96 89.65 -63.61
CA SER A 63 16.67 89.09 -62.43
C SER A 63 15.69 88.62 -61.37
N GLN A 64 14.69 89.45 -61.02
CA GLN A 64 13.69 89.12 -60.01
C GLN A 64 12.82 87.93 -60.38
N ILE A 65 12.49 87.76 -61.67
CA ILE A 65 11.80 86.58 -62.19
C ILE A 65 12.68 85.34 -61.99
N SER A 66 13.96 85.39 -62.38
CA SER A 66 14.87 84.24 -62.21
C SER A 66 15.09 83.87 -60.74
N ASP A 67 15.22 84.85 -59.84
CA ASP A 67 15.30 84.61 -58.39
C ASP A 67 14.03 83.93 -57.86
N LEU A 68 12.84 84.34 -58.32
CA LEU A 68 11.56 83.73 -57.95
C LEU A 68 11.37 82.34 -58.56
N GLU A 69 11.84 82.08 -59.78
CA GLU A 69 11.84 80.76 -60.42
C GLU A 69 12.71 79.77 -59.62
N ASN A 70 13.92 80.17 -59.24
CA ASN A 70 14.82 79.36 -58.39
C ASN A 70 14.22 79.09 -56.99
N GLN A 71 13.56 80.09 -56.38
CA GLN A 71 12.85 79.92 -55.11
C GLN A 71 11.64 78.98 -55.23
N LEU A 72 10.88 79.07 -56.34
CA LEU A 72 9.76 78.18 -56.60
C LEU A 72 10.22 76.74 -56.84
N GLU A 73 11.28 76.51 -57.61
CA GLU A 73 11.82 75.16 -57.83
C GLU A 73 12.31 74.54 -56.52
N SER A 74 13.14 75.25 -55.74
CA SER A 74 13.62 74.74 -54.44
C SER A 74 12.48 74.51 -53.45
N GLY A 75 11.44 75.34 -53.46
CA GLY A 75 10.20 75.11 -52.70
C GLY A 75 9.44 73.85 -53.14
N LEU A 76 9.34 73.60 -54.45
CA LEU A 76 8.70 72.39 -55.01
C LEU A 76 9.49 71.11 -54.69
N GLN A 77 10.83 71.17 -54.75
CA GLN A 77 11.71 70.07 -54.34
C GLN A 77 11.60 69.79 -52.83
N THR A 78 11.53 70.84 -52.00
CA THR A 78 11.32 70.70 -50.55
C THR A 78 9.95 70.07 -50.24
N ARG A 79 8.90 70.49 -50.96
CA ARG A 79 7.54 69.92 -50.82
C ARG A 79 7.52 68.42 -51.17
N SER A 80 8.14 68.01 -52.27
CA SER A 80 8.12 66.58 -52.67
C SER A 80 8.94 65.69 -51.73
N GLN A 81 10.02 66.21 -51.13
CA GLN A 81 10.74 65.53 -50.05
C GLN A 81 9.87 65.35 -48.80
N LEU A 82 9.18 66.40 -48.36
CA LEU A 82 8.26 66.35 -47.21
C LEU A 82 7.08 65.40 -47.46
N GLU A 83 6.50 65.41 -48.66
CA GLU A 83 5.42 64.49 -49.06
C GLU A 83 5.91 63.03 -49.05
N SER A 84 7.14 62.76 -49.54
CA SER A 84 7.73 61.43 -49.47
C SER A 84 8.00 60.97 -48.02
N GLN A 85 8.49 61.85 -47.15
CA GLN A 85 8.73 61.57 -45.74
C GLN A 85 7.43 61.27 -45.00
N LEU A 86 6.40 62.11 -45.20
CA LEU A 86 5.08 61.95 -44.58
C LEU A 86 4.41 60.64 -45.03
N ASN A 87 4.47 60.30 -46.31
CA ASN A 87 3.93 59.03 -46.82
C ASN A 87 4.65 57.81 -46.22
N SER A 88 5.98 57.88 -46.03
CA SER A 88 6.74 56.83 -45.35
C SER A 88 6.33 56.66 -43.89
N GLN A 89 6.17 57.77 -43.15
CA GLN A 89 5.75 57.75 -41.74
C GLN A 89 4.30 57.25 -41.59
N LEU A 90 3.40 57.64 -42.50
CA LEU A 90 2.02 57.15 -42.50
C LEU A 90 1.96 55.63 -42.75
N SER A 91 2.77 55.10 -43.68
CA SER A 91 2.84 53.65 -43.91
C SER A 91 3.44 52.90 -42.72
N GLU A 92 4.46 53.45 -42.05
CA GLU A 92 5.05 52.84 -40.86
C GLU A 92 4.03 52.79 -39.70
N LEU A 93 3.33 53.90 -39.45
CA LEU A 93 2.28 53.98 -38.42
C LEU A 93 1.08 53.06 -38.74
N GLN A 94 0.71 52.89 -40.01
CA GLN A 94 -0.32 51.94 -40.42
C GLN A 94 0.07 50.50 -40.07
N ASN A 95 1.29 50.09 -40.41
CA ASN A 95 1.79 48.75 -40.08
C ASN A 95 1.88 48.54 -38.55
N GLN A 96 2.31 49.55 -37.79
CA GLN A 96 2.34 49.49 -36.32
C GLN A 96 0.93 49.34 -35.71
N ILE A 97 -0.07 50.02 -36.27
CA ILE A 97 -1.48 49.90 -35.85
C ILE A 97 -2.05 48.51 -36.20
N GLU A 98 -1.74 47.97 -37.37
CA GLU A 98 -2.15 46.62 -37.77
C GLU A 98 -1.57 45.56 -36.83
N THR A 99 -0.26 45.58 -36.58
CA THR A 99 0.40 44.72 -35.59
C THR A 99 -0.17 44.90 -34.18
N ALA A 100 -0.53 46.12 -33.76
CA ALA A 100 -1.17 46.35 -32.46
C ALA A 100 -2.56 45.71 -32.36
N ASN A 101 -3.37 45.77 -33.43
CA ASN A 101 -4.69 45.14 -33.49
C ASN A 101 -4.62 43.61 -33.51
N GLU A 102 -3.64 43.01 -34.19
CA GLU A 102 -3.36 41.57 -34.14
C GLU A 102 -3.02 41.12 -32.72
N ASN A 103 -2.07 41.82 -32.06
CA ASN A 103 -1.69 41.54 -30.67
C ASN A 103 -2.87 41.71 -29.70
N GLN A 104 -3.71 42.74 -29.87
CA GLN A 104 -4.93 42.92 -29.07
C GLN A 104 -5.90 41.74 -29.25
N THR A 105 -6.07 41.26 -30.49
CA THR A 105 -6.94 40.13 -30.80
C THR A 105 -6.42 38.83 -30.17
N GLN A 106 -5.10 38.59 -30.23
CA GLN A 106 -4.46 37.45 -29.57
C GLN A 106 -4.61 37.50 -28.05
N LEU A 107 -4.36 38.65 -27.43
CA LEU A 107 -4.51 38.85 -25.98
C LEU A 107 -5.96 38.65 -25.54
N GLN A 108 -6.95 39.12 -26.31
CA GLN A 108 -8.36 38.92 -26.01
C GLN A 108 -8.74 37.42 -26.04
N SER A 109 -8.19 36.65 -27.00
CA SER A 109 -8.39 35.20 -27.05
C SER A 109 -7.76 34.49 -25.85
N GLN A 110 -6.56 34.91 -25.42
CA GLN A 110 -5.88 34.34 -24.25
C GLN A 110 -6.61 34.65 -22.95
N ILE A 111 -7.17 35.85 -22.80
CA ILE A 111 -8.00 36.23 -21.64
C ILE A 111 -9.22 35.30 -21.55
N SER A 112 -9.98 35.12 -22.63
CA SER A 112 -11.18 34.28 -22.59
C SER A 112 -10.88 32.78 -22.44
N GLU A 113 -9.71 32.29 -22.86
CA GLU A 113 -9.28 30.94 -22.50
C GLU A 113 -8.98 30.82 -21.00
N LEU A 114 -8.23 31.77 -20.42
CA LEU A 114 -7.92 31.80 -18.99
C LEU A 114 -9.17 31.97 -18.10
N GLU A 115 -10.16 32.74 -18.54
CA GLU A 115 -11.47 32.87 -17.89
C GLU A 115 -12.20 31.51 -17.83
N GLN A 116 -12.22 30.77 -18.93
CA GLN A 116 -12.84 29.43 -18.97
C GLN A 116 -12.05 28.40 -18.15
N GLN A 117 -10.71 28.44 -18.16
CA GLN A 117 -9.87 27.59 -17.32
C GLN A 117 -10.10 27.87 -15.82
N LEU A 118 -10.20 29.14 -15.44
CA LEU A 118 -10.48 29.57 -14.07
C LEU A 118 -11.87 29.11 -13.60
N GLU A 119 -12.90 29.22 -14.44
CA GLU A 119 -14.26 28.77 -14.09
C GLU A 119 -14.34 27.24 -13.98
N ASN A 120 -13.69 26.49 -14.87
CA ASN A 120 -13.58 25.03 -14.74
C ASN A 120 -12.93 24.64 -13.40
N ALA A 121 -11.81 25.28 -13.03
CA ALA A 121 -11.13 25.05 -11.76
C ALA A 121 -11.99 25.45 -10.54
N SER A 122 -12.77 26.52 -10.66
CA SER A 122 -13.79 26.96 -9.69
C SER A 122 -14.82 25.86 -9.42
N GLN A 123 -15.37 25.25 -10.47
CA GLN A 123 -16.35 24.16 -10.39
C GLN A 123 -15.75 22.88 -9.82
N THR A 124 -14.58 22.43 -10.30
CA THR A 124 -13.89 21.24 -9.76
C THR A 124 -13.56 21.39 -8.28
N ARG A 125 -13.11 22.57 -7.83
CA ARG A 125 -12.86 22.86 -6.41
C ARG A 125 -14.15 22.77 -5.58
N SER A 126 -15.27 23.24 -6.11
CA SER A 126 -16.59 23.16 -5.45
C SER A 126 -17.06 21.70 -5.30
N GLN A 127 -16.89 20.89 -6.34
CA GLN A 127 -17.18 19.45 -6.32
C GLN A 127 -16.30 18.68 -5.32
N LEU A 128 -14.99 18.95 -5.30
CA LEU A 128 -14.07 18.31 -4.36
C LEU A 128 -14.38 18.70 -2.90
N ALA A 129 -14.78 19.94 -2.66
CA ALA A 129 -15.18 20.39 -1.33
C ALA A 129 -16.46 19.70 -0.83
N SER A 130 -17.47 19.47 -1.69
CA SER A 130 -18.68 18.75 -1.30
C SER A 130 -18.43 17.25 -1.07
N GLN A 131 -17.58 16.63 -1.88
CA GLN A 131 -17.11 15.25 -1.67
C GLN A 131 -16.37 15.09 -0.33
N LEU A 132 -15.42 15.98 -0.03
CA LEU A 132 -14.66 15.94 1.21
C LEU A 132 -15.56 16.12 2.44
N ASN A 133 -16.52 17.05 2.40
CA ASN A 133 -17.49 17.23 3.47
C ASN A 133 -18.35 15.98 3.70
N SER A 134 -18.78 15.31 2.61
CA SER A 134 -19.54 14.06 2.69
C SER A 134 -18.71 12.94 3.34
N GLN A 135 -17.46 12.77 2.94
CA GLN A 135 -16.55 11.77 3.51
C GLN A 135 -16.24 12.06 4.99
N GLN A 136 -16.06 13.32 5.37
CA GLN A 136 -15.87 13.72 6.77
C GLN A 136 -17.11 13.39 7.63
N SER A 137 -18.33 13.65 7.13
CA SER A 137 -19.57 13.27 7.83
C SER A 137 -19.72 11.76 7.96
N GLU A 138 -19.39 10.99 6.92
CA GLU A 138 -19.45 9.53 6.96
C GLU A 138 -18.45 8.95 7.98
N LEU A 139 -17.19 9.41 7.95
CA LEU A 139 -16.17 8.99 8.92
C LEU A 139 -16.53 9.37 10.36
N GLN A 140 -17.15 10.52 10.59
CA GLN A 140 -17.65 10.91 11.92
C GLN A 140 -18.72 9.93 12.43
N ASN A 141 -19.69 9.56 11.59
CA ASN A 141 -20.72 8.56 11.95
C ASN A 141 -20.12 7.17 12.22
N GLN A 142 -19.11 6.76 11.44
CA GLN A 142 -18.39 5.49 11.66
C GLN A 142 -17.61 5.50 12.99
N ILE A 143 -16.94 6.61 13.32
CA ILE A 143 -16.23 6.78 14.60
C ILE A 143 -17.22 6.77 15.78
N GLU A 144 -18.37 7.45 15.68
CA GLU A 144 -19.38 7.41 16.73
C GLU A 144 -19.91 5.98 16.96
N THR A 145 -20.23 5.27 15.87
CA THR A 145 -20.67 3.87 15.92
C THR A 145 -19.60 2.96 16.57
N ALA A 146 -18.32 3.16 16.23
CA ALA A 146 -17.22 2.42 16.83
C ALA A 146 -17.07 2.69 18.33
N ASN A 147 -17.22 3.94 18.78
CA ASN A 147 -17.18 4.32 20.20
C ASN A 147 -18.35 3.73 20.99
N GLN A 148 -19.55 3.69 20.40
CA GLN A 148 -20.73 3.04 21.00
C GLN A 148 -20.49 1.52 21.16
N ASN A 149 -19.99 0.85 20.11
CA ASN A 149 -19.64 -0.57 20.16
C ASN A 149 -18.52 -0.86 21.19
N GLN A 150 -17.49 -0.02 21.28
CA GLN A 150 -16.44 -0.13 22.29
C GLN A 150 -17.01 -0.04 23.71
N THR A 151 -17.92 0.91 23.95
CA THR A 151 -18.57 1.09 25.26
C THR A 151 -19.41 -0.14 25.63
N GLN A 152 -20.14 -0.72 24.66
CA GLN A 152 -20.90 -1.95 24.87
C GLN A 152 -20.00 -3.14 25.20
N LEU A 153 -18.90 -3.32 24.46
CA LEU A 153 -17.92 -4.39 24.71
C LEU A 153 -17.25 -4.24 26.08
N GLN A 154 -16.94 -3.02 26.51
CA GLN A 154 -16.39 -2.75 27.84
C GLN A 154 -17.37 -3.14 28.96
N SER A 155 -18.68 -2.90 28.79
CA SER A 155 -19.70 -3.39 29.74
C SER A 155 -19.73 -4.93 29.77
N GLN A 156 -19.74 -5.58 28.62
CA GLN A 156 -19.77 -7.05 28.51
C GLN A 156 -18.54 -7.71 29.14
N VAL A 157 -17.36 -7.11 29.03
CA VAL A 157 -16.14 -7.58 29.70
C VAL A 157 -16.29 -7.46 31.22
N ALA A 158 -16.76 -6.33 31.74
CA ALA A 158 -16.96 -6.15 33.18
C ALA A 158 -18.00 -7.13 33.76
N ASP A 159 -19.10 -7.39 33.05
CA ASP A 159 -20.11 -8.39 33.42
C ASP A 159 -19.50 -9.80 33.46
N LEU A 160 -18.66 -10.15 32.47
CA LEU A 160 -17.96 -11.44 32.41
C LEU A 160 -16.90 -11.61 33.50
N GLU A 161 -16.17 -10.55 33.84
CA GLU A 161 -15.21 -10.53 34.96
C GLU A 161 -15.92 -10.77 36.30
N GLN A 162 -17.07 -10.09 36.52
CA GLN A 162 -17.89 -10.31 37.72
C GLN A 162 -18.45 -11.75 37.77
N HIS A 163 -18.88 -12.31 36.64
CA HIS A 163 -19.31 -13.70 36.56
C HIS A 163 -18.17 -14.68 36.88
N LEU A 164 -16.96 -14.45 36.34
CA LEU A 164 -15.79 -15.31 36.57
C LEU A 164 -15.40 -15.35 38.05
N GLU A 165 -15.40 -14.20 38.73
CA GLU A 165 -15.13 -14.12 40.17
C GLU A 165 -16.18 -14.89 40.99
N SER A 166 -17.47 -14.80 40.62
CA SER A 166 -18.53 -15.58 41.28
C SER A 166 -18.32 -17.10 41.13
N VAL A 167 -17.78 -17.56 40.00
CA VAL A 167 -17.44 -18.96 39.74
C VAL A 167 -16.21 -19.40 40.53
N TYR A 168 -15.19 -18.55 40.68
CA TYR A 168 -14.03 -18.86 41.53
C TYR A 168 -14.42 -19.01 43.00
N LEU A 169 -15.26 -18.12 43.52
CA LEU A 169 -15.78 -18.19 44.89
C LEU A 169 -16.62 -19.47 45.11
N GLY A 170 -17.57 -19.77 44.21
CA GLY A 170 -18.38 -20.99 44.29
C GLY A 170 -17.55 -22.27 44.20
N ARG A 171 -16.50 -22.30 43.38
CA ARG A 171 -15.55 -23.42 43.31
C ARG A 171 -14.78 -23.61 44.62
N ALA A 172 -14.34 -22.52 45.25
CA ALA A 172 -13.63 -22.58 46.53
C ALA A 172 -14.53 -23.09 47.66
N GLU A 173 -15.81 -22.69 47.68
CA GLU A 173 -16.78 -23.21 48.65
C GLU A 173 -17.04 -24.72 48.44
N LEU A 174 -17.30 -25.15 47.19
CA LEU A 174 -17.46 -26.57 46.85
C LEU A 174 -16.25 -27.42 47.22
N GLN A 175 -15.03 -26.89 47.08
CA GLN A 175 -13.80 -27.58 47.52
C GLN A 175 -13.77 -27.76 49.05
N SER A 176 -14.15 -26.73 49.82
CA SER A 176 -14.23 -26.80 51.29
C SER A 176 -15.30 -27.80 51.77
N GLN A 177 -16.46 -27.82 51.10
CA GLN A 177 -17.52 -28.82 51.34
C GLN A 177 -17.03 -30.24 51.03
N LEU A 178 -16.30 -30.43 49.91
CA LEU A 178 -15.74 -31.72 49.51
C LEU A 178 -14.66 -32.22 50.48
N GLU A 179 -13.79 -31.36 51.00
CA GLU A 179 -12.85 -31.77 52.06
C GLU A 179 -13.57 -32.19 53.34
N THR A 180 -14.64 -31.49 53.70
CA THR A 180 -15.45 -31.79 54.90
C THR A 180 -16.12 -33.16 54.78
N ALA A 181 -16.80 -33.41 53.65
CA ALA A 181 -17.39 -34.72 53.36
C ALA A 181 -16.33 -35.86 53.31
N ASN A 182 -15.09 -35.57 52.89
CA ASN A 182 -14.00 -36.53 52.94
C ASN A 182 -13.55 -36.84 54.38
N ARG A 183 -13.49 -35.84 55.28
CA ARG A 183 -13.20 -36.05 56.71
C ARG A 183 -14.28 -36.90 57.39
N GLU A 184 -15.55 -36.61 57.11
CA GLU A 184 -16.70 -37.39 57.60
C GLU A 184 -16.66 -38.84 57.10
N ARG A 185 -16.42 -39.04 55.79
CA ARG A 185 -16.25 -40.36 55.18
C ARG A 185 -15.11 -41.15 55.83
N SER A 186 -13.97 -40.51 56.11
CA SER A 186 -12.85 -41.14 56.82
C SER A 186 -13.19 -41.53 58.26
N HIS A 187 -13.98 -40.72 58.97
CA HIS A 187 -14.45 -41.05 60.32
C HIS A 187 -15.42 -42.24 60.31
N LEU A 188 -16.35 -42.29 59.36
CA LEU A 188 -17.27 -43.42 59.17
C LEU A 188 -16.52 -44.73 58.83
N TYR A 189 -15.48 -44.69 58.00
CA TYR A 189 -14.63 -45.87 57.76
C TYR A 189 -13.91 -46.35 59.02
N ALA A 190 -13.43 -45.46 59.88
CA ALA A 190 -12.83 -45.84 61.16
C ALA A 190 -13.84 -46.52 62.09
N GLN A 191 -15.06 -45.97 62.21
CA GLN A 191 -16.15 -46.59 62.98
C GLN A 191 -16.53 -47.99 62.44
N LEU A 192 -16.62 -48.15 61.12
CA LEU A 192 -16.91 -49.45 60.49
C LEU A 192 -15.81 -50.49 60.80
N SER A 193 -14.53 -50.09 60.75
CA SER A 193 -13.40 -50.95 61.10
C SER A 193 -13.41 -51.36 62.58
N GLU A 194 -13.80 -50.46 63.48
CA GLU A 194 -13.95 -50.76 64.91
C GLU A 194 -15.10 -51.74 65.17
N ILE A 195 -16.25 -51.54 64.51
CA ILE A 195 -17.39 -52.46 64.56
C ILE A 195 -17.02 -53.84 63.99
N GLN A 196 -16.23 -53.93 62.93
CA GLN A 196 -15.74 -55.21 62.42
C GLN A 196 -14.84 -55.95 63.44
N CYS A 197 -13.94 -55.24 64.12
CA CYS A 197 -13.13 -55.82 65.20
C CYS A 197 -14.00 -56.32 66.38
N GLN A 198 -15.07 -55.58 66.73
CA GLN A 198 -16.05 -56.02 67.73
C GLN A 198 -16.82 -57.27 67.28
N ILE A 199 -17.18 -57.38 65.99
CA ILE A 199 -17.82 -58.57 65.41
C ILE A 199 -16.87 -59.77 65.40
N GLU A 200 -15.60 -59.60 65.03
CA GLU A 200 -14.59 -60.67 65.11
C GLU A 200 -14.39 -61.15 66.55
N THR A 201 -14.31 -60.23 67.50
CA THR A 201 -14.24 -60.54 68.94
C THR A 201 -15.49 -61.31 69.41
N ALA A 202 -16.68 -60.90 68.97
CA ALA A 202 -17.93 -61.59 69.27
C ALA A 202 -17.99 -63.00 68.65
N ASN A 203 -17.48 -63.17 67.42
CA ASN A 203 -17.39 -64.47 66.75
C ASN A 203 -16.36 -65.40 67.43
N GLN A 204 -15.25 -64.86 67.93
CA GLN A 204 -14.28 -65.63 68.74
C GLN A 204 -14.92 -66.06 70.07
N ASN A 205 -15.59 -65.16 70.78
CA ASN A 205 -16.32 -65.47 72.00
C ASN A 205 -17.46 -66.48 71.76
N GLN A 206 -18.20 -66.37 70.66
CA GLN A 206 -19.18 -67.39 70.25
C GLN A 206 -18.49 -68.72 70.01
N THR A 207 -17.38 -68.74 69.26
CA THR A 207 -16.62 -69.97 68.97
C THR A 207 -16.12 -70.63 70.25
N GLN A 208 -15.66 -69.84 71.23
CA GLN A 208 -15.19 -70.33 72.53
C GLN A 208 -16.35 -70.81 73.42
N LEU A 209 -17.50 -70.13 73.41
CA LEU A 209 -18.72 -70.62 74.04
C LEU A 209 -19.22 -71.91 73.37
N GLN A 210 -19.05 -72.02 72.05
CA GLN A 210 -19.48 -73.17 71.28
C GLN A 210 -18.52 -74.36 71.45
N SER A 211 -17.21 -74.12 71.67
CA SER A 211 -16.28 -75.16 72.12
C SER A 211 -16.49 -75.51 73.60
N GLN A 212 -16.88 -74.57 74.47
CA GLN A 212 -17.29 -74.88 75.84
C GLN A 212 -18.60 -75.67 75.89
N VAL A 213 -19.56 -75.36 74.99
CA VAL A 213 -20.77 -76.17 74.82
C VAL A 213 -20.40 -77.54 74.28
N SER A 214 -19.58 -77.66 73.23
CA SER A 214 -19.17 -78.97 72.73
C SER A 214 -18.21 -79.72 73.65
N GLU A 215 -17.51 -79.07 74.59
CA GLU A 215 -16.77 -79.73 75.66
C GLU A 215 -17.65 -80.05 76.87
N LEU A 216 -18.74 -79.32 77.12
CA LEU A 216 -19.79 -79.72 78.08
C LEU A 216 -20.67 -80.83 77.52
N GLU A 217 -20.96 -80.84 76.22
CA GLU A 217 -21.58 -81.93 75.48
C GLU A 217 -20.62 -83.11 75.41
N HIS A 218 -19.31 -82.89 75.20
CA HIS A 218 -18.33 -83.98 75.30
C HIS A 218 -18.20 -84.46 76.74
N GLN A 219 -18.20 -83.62 77.77
CA GLN A 219 -18.23 -84.07 79.18
C GLN A 219 -19.55 -84.76 79.54
N LEU A 220 -20.68 -84.35 78.95
CA LEU A 220 -21.95 -85.05 79.09
C LEU A 220 -21.93 -86.39 78.36
N GLU A 221 -21.34 -86.45 77.17
CA GLU A 221 -21.09 -87.65 76.39
C GLU A 221 -19.99 -88.52 77.02
N THR A 222 -19.08 -87.94 77.81
CA THR A 222 -18.06 -88.58 78.65
C THR A 222 -18.58 -88.84 80.06
N VAL A 223 -19.81 -88.46 80.39
CA VAL A 223 -20.60 -89.02 81.50
C VAL A 223 -21.61 -90.05 80.98
N TYR A 224 -22.03 -89.95 79.72
CA TYR A 224 -22.66 -91.04 78.98
C TYR A 224 -21.63 -92.10 78.55
N GLN A 225 -20.33 -91.81 78.51
CA GLN A 225 -19.21 -92.73 78.26
C GLN A 225 -18.47 -93.08 79.58
N GLU A 226 -18.34 -92.23 80.60
CA GLU A 226 -18.12 -92.77 81.97
C GLU A 226 -19.34 -93.57 82.47
N ARG A 227 -20.41 -93.68 81.67
CA ARG A 227 -21.35 -94.82 81.67
C ARG A 227 -21.08 -95.87 80.57
N SER A 228 -20.90 -95.46 79.31
CA SER A 228 -20.86 -96.33 78.12
C SER A 228 -19.46 -96.85 77.79
N GLU A 229 -18.37 -96.13 78.09
CA GLU A 229 -17.02 -96.62 78.39
C GLU A 229 -16.90 -97.33 79.75
N LEU A 230 -17.71 -97.04 80.79
CA LEU A 230 -17.92 -98.05 81.85
C LEU A 230 -18.55 -99.35 81.29
N THR A 231 -19.03 -99.31 80.04
CA THR A 231 -19.51 -100.43 79.22
C THR A 231 -18.62 -100.69 77.98
N SER A 232 -17.53 -99.91 77.74
CA SER A 232 -16.76 -99.85 76.45
C SER A 232 -15.26 -99.51 76.58
N GLN A 233 -14.72 -99.40 77.80
CA GLN A 233 -13.32 -99.75 78.13
C GLN A 233 -13.07 -101.27 77.93
N LEU A 234 -14.07 -101.95 77.35
CA LEU A 234 -14.01 -103.17 76.56
C LEU A 234 -13.38 -103.03 75.14
N VAL A 235 -13.09 -101.84 74.56
CA VAL A 235 -12.96 -101.69 73.07
C VAL A 235 -11.73 -100.95 72.43
N GLU A 236 -11.14 -99.88 73.01
CA GLU A 236 -9.82 -99.26 72.62
C GLU A 236 -9.59 -98.48 71.25
N MET A 237 -9.10 -97.21 71.34
CA MET A 237 -7.95 -96.54 70.61
C MET A 237 -7.77 -96.35 69.03
N ARG A 238 -7.54 -95.06 68.56
CA ARG A 238 -6.33 -94.48 67.80
C ARG A 238 -6.23 -94.10 66.25
N ASN A 239 -6.33 -92.77 65.91
CA ASN A 239 -5.47 -91.74 65.15
C ASN A 239 -4.97 -91.70 63.62
N SER A 240 -4.52 -90.48 63.12
CA SER A 240 -4.14 -89.94 61.73
C SER A 240 -2.75 -89.16 61.60
N GLU A 241 -2.25 -88.24 60.68
CA GLU A 241 -2.66 -87.36 59.49
C GLU A 241 -1.48 -86.56 58.72
N SER A 242 -1.74 -85.62 57.72
CA SER A 242 -1.00 -84.32 57.31
C SER A 242 -0.34 -83.95 55.87
N LEU A 243 0.41 -82.78 55.67
CA LEU A 243 0.58 -81.82 54.45
C LEU A 243 2.07 -81.35 53.99
N LYS A 244 2.57 -80.27 53.25
CA LYS A 244 2.18 -78.88 52.66
C LYS A 244 3.29 -78.07 51.78
N GLU A 245 2.96 -77.06 50.86
CA GLU A 245 3.65 -75.73 50.37
C GLU A 245 5.05 -75.54 49.58
N GLU A 246 5.59 -74.45 48.89
CA GLU A 246 5.25 -73.11 48.17
C GLU A 246 6.45 -72.30 47.40
N SER A 247 6.23 -71.20 46.55
CA SER A 247 7.07 -69.95 46.11
C SER A 247 7.99 -69.86 44.79
N SER A 248 8.58 -68.76 44.14
CA SER A 248 8.52 -67.22 43.95
C SER A 248 9.54 -66.58 42.83
N SER A 249 9.52 -65.26 42.33
CA SER A 249 10.56 -64.55 41.42
C SER A 249 10.53 -62.95 41.13
N GLU A 250 11.40 -62.30 40.26
CA GLU A 250 11.83 -60.81 40.21
C GLU A 250 12.05 -60.00 38.81
N THR A 251 12.84 -58.87 38.68
CA THR A 251 12.67 -57.63 37.76
C THR A 251 13.81 -57.17 36.72
N ALA A 252 13.67 -56.06 35.90
CA ALA A 252 14.57 -55.61 34.75
C ALA A 252 14.72 -54.06 34.37
N VAL A 253 15.26 -53.67 33.18
CA VAL A 253 15.90 -52.34 32.76
C VAL A 253 15.36 -51.65 31.45
N LEU A 254 15.64 -50.33 31.24
CA LEU A 254 15.16 -49.39 30.18
C LEU A 254 15.80 -49.45 28.76
N LYS A 255 15.11 -48.84 27.76
CA LYS A 255 15.44 -48.81 26.30
C LYS A 255 14.88 -47.54 25.62
N THR A 256 15.44 -47.09 24.49
CA THR A 256 14.79 -46.06 23.62
C THR A 256 13.53 -46.64 22.99
N GLN A 257 12.48 -45.82 22.88
CA GLN A 257 11.14 -46.25 22.45
C GLN A 257 10.87 -45.90 20.99
N GLU A 258 10.39 -46.87 20.23
CA GLU A 258 9.93 -46.72 18.84
C GLU A 258 8.46 -47.17 18.77
N PHE A 259 7.64 -46.46 18.00
CA PHE A 259 6.23 -46.77 17.76
C PHE A 259 5.93 -46.82 16.27
N VAL A 260 5.01 -47.70 15.88
CA VAL A 260 4.44 -47.78 14.54
C VAL A 260 2.97 -47.39 14.59
N VAL A 261 2.60 -46.33 13.86
CA VAL A 261 1.21 -45.90 13.69
C VAL A 261 0.65 -46.52 12.41
N CYS A 262 -0.51 -47.16 12.50
CA CYS A 262 -1.19 -47.73 11.35
C CYS A 262 -2.72 -47.74 11.57
N GLN A 263 -3.43 -46.86 10.84
CA GLN A 263 -4.89 -46.74 10.85
C GLN A 263 -5.62 -48.10 10.75
N GLN A 264 -5.06 -49.06 10.00
CA GLN A 264 -5.60 -50.42 9.82
C GLN A 264 -5.36 -51.39 11.01
N GLY A 265 -4.88 -50.91 12.16
CA GLY A 265 -4.68 -51.73 13.37
C GLY A 265 -3.50 -52.70 13.31
N LYS A 266 -2.49 -52.44 12.47
CA LYS A 266 -1.29 -53.28 12.29
C LYS A 266 -0.02 -52.68 12.89
N GLY A 267 -0.15 -51.67 13.73
CA GLY A 267 0.93 -51.01 14.47
C GLY A 267 0.64 -51.00 15.96
N ASP A 268 1.50 -50.36 16.74
CA ASP A 268 1.32 -50.17 18.19
C ASP A 268 0.14 -49.22 18.49
N TYR A 269 -0.13 -48.28 17.57
CA TYR A 269 -1.25 -47.33 17.65
C TYR A 269 -2.00 -47.21 16.32
N THR A 270 -3.28 -46.84 16.38
CA THR A 270 -4.11 -46.56 15.19
C THR A 270 -4.10 -45.09 14.79
N THR A 271 -3.77 -44.17 15.71
CA THR A 271 -3.71 -42.71 15.45
C THR A 271 -2.35 -42.12 15.83
N ILE A 272 -1.98 -41.00 15.22
CA ILE A 272 -0.71 -40.30 15.44
C ILE A 272 -0.74 -39.59 16.80
N SER A 273 -1.85 -38.95 17.15
CA SER A 273 -2.04 -38.24 18.43
C SER A 273 -1.99 -39.17 19.64
N GLU A 274 -2.43 -40.43 19.51
CA GLU A 274 -2.30 -41.41 20.59
C GLU A 274 -0.83 -41.85 20.79
N ALA A 275 -0.09 -42.07 19.69
CA ALA A 275 1.34 -42.36 19.77
C ALA A 275 2.14 -41.20 20.38
N VAL A 276 1.87 -39.94 19.97
CA VAL A 276 2.52 -38.75 20.58
C VAL A 276 2.14 -38.60 22.05
N ARG A 277 0.89 -38.83 22.43
CA ARG A 277 0.44 -38.75 23.83
C ARG A 277 1.15 -39.77 24.72
N ASN A 278 1.31 -41.01 24.25
CA ASN A 278 1.99 -42.09 25.00
C ASN A 278 3.53 -42.08 24.88
N ALA A 279 4.10 -41.30 23.95
CA ALA A 279 5.53 -41.20 23.73
C ALA A 279 6.27 -40.60 24.94
N ALA A 280 7.50 -41.09 25.15
CA ALA A 280 8.52 -40.40 25.92
C ALA A 280 9.23 -39.34 25.03
N PRO A 281 9.89 -38.32 25.62
CA PRO A 281 10.76 -37.45 24.86
C PRO A 281 11.86 -38.24 24.13
N GLY A 282 12.03 -38.00 22.83
CA GLY A 282 12.96 -38.72 21.95
C GLY A 282 12.40 -39.99 21.31
N THR A 283 11.11 -40.32 21.47
CA THR A 283 10.46 -41.43 20.76
C THR A 283 10.38 -41.18 19.25
N ARG A 284 10.62 -42.23 18.46
CA ARG A 284 10.36 -42.26 17.02
C ARG A 284 9.00 -42.87 16.71
N ILE A 285 8.23 -42.21 15.85
CA ILE A 285 6.87 -42.58 15.48
C ILE A 285 6.80 -42.77 13.96
N TYR A 286 6.82 -44.03 13.53
CA TYR A 286 6.75 -44.40 12.11
C TYR A 286 5.30 -44.52 11.67
N VAL A 287 4.83 -43.60 10.83
CA VAL A 287 3.44 -43.58 10.33
C VAL A 287 3.36 -44.36 9.02
N ARG A 288 2.39 -45.28 8.90
CA ARG A 288 2.11 -46.01 7.64
C ARG A 288 1.02 -45.33 6.80
N PRO A 289 1.00 -45.56 5.47
CA PRO A 289 -0.02 -45.03 4.56
C PRO A 289 -1.46 -45.22 5.05
N GLY A 290 -2.26 -44.17 4.92
CA GLY A 290 -3.60 -44.09 5.47
C GLY A 290 -4.11 -42.64 5.61
N LEU A 291 -5.39 -42.51 5.97
CA LEU A 291 -6.04 -41.23 6.29
C LEU A 291 -6.21 -41.12 7.81
N TYR A 292 -5.67 -40.07 8.39
CA TYR A 292 -5.64 -39.78 9.82
C TYR A 292 -6.45 -38.51 10.05
N GLN A 293 -7.73 -38.67 10.41
CA GLN A 293 -8.63 -37.56 10.71
C GLN A 293 -8.50 -37.19 12.19
N GLU A 294 -7.52 -36.33 12.50
CA GLU A 294 -7.13 -35.97 13.86
C GLU A 294 -6.30 -34.67 13.90
N SER A 295 -6.00 -34.20 15.11
CA SER A 295 -5.06 -33.10 15.37
C SER A 295 -3.92 -33.59 16.27
N VAL A 296 -2.69 -33.27 15.90
CA VAL A 296 -1.48 -33.74 16.58
C VAL A 296 -0.83 -32.58 17.33
N ASN A 297 -1.06 -32.51 18.64
CA ASN A 297 -0.31 -31.60 19.52
C ASN A 297 1.03 -32.22 19.90
N ILE A 298 2.12 -31.54 19.57
CA ILE A 298 3.51 -31.92 19.87
C ILE A 298 3.95 -31.09 21.07
N ASP A 299 3.66 -31.62 22.27
CA ASP A 299 3.99 -31.03 23.58
C ASP A 299 5.37 -31.47 24.13
N LYS A 300 5.98 -32.48 23.51
CA LYS A 300 7.27 -33.09 23.86
C LYS A 300 8.06 -33.40 22.59
N SER A 301 9.39 -33.49 22.69
CA SER A 301 10.22 -33.81 21.53
C SER A 301 9.99 -35.23 21.01
N VAL A 302 9.62 -35.35 19.73
CA VAL A 302 9.41 -36.62 19.00
C VAL A 302 9.85 -36.47 17.54
N GLU A 303 10.12 -37.60 16.89
CA GLU A 303 10.28 -37.68 15.43
C GLU A 303 9.08 -38.41 14.82
N ILE A 304 8.26 -37.71 14.01
CA ILE A 304 7.14 -38.29 13.27
C ILE A 304 7.59 -38.51 11.81
N ILE A 305 7.73 -39.77 11.42
CA ILE A 305 8.33 -40.17 10.14
C ILE A 305 7.33 -40.98 9.33
N GLY A 306 6.84 -40.41 8.24
CA GLY A 306 6.01 -41.11 7.27
C GLY A 306 6.83 -42.14 6.47
N SER A 307 6.36 -43.39 6.43
CA SER A 307 6.87 -44.39 5.50
C SER A 307 6.12 -44.30 4.17
N THR A 308 6.80 -43.85 3.13
CA THR A 308 6.26 -43.73 1.77
C THR A 308 6.18 -45.06 1.01
N GLU A 309 6.44 -46.20 1.67
CA GLU A 309 6.28 -47.53 1.09
C GLU A 309 4.80 -47.90 0.89
N GLY A 310 4.26 -47.53 -0.27
CA GLY A 310 3.00 -48.08 -0.79
C GLY A 310 1.77 -47.17 -0.73
N GLY A 311 1.91 -45.89 -0.38
CA GLY A 311 0.82 -44.91 -0.45
C GLY A 311 1.13 -43.57 0.19
N SER A 312 0.16 -42.65 0.15
CA SER A 312 0.21 -41.38 0.88
C SER A 312 -0.17 -41.55 2.35
N ILE A 313 0.30 -40.61 3.17
CA ILE A 313 -0.10 -40.47 4.57
C ILE A 313 -0.74 -39.09 4.69
N THR A 314 -2.06 -39.05 4.83
CA THR A 314 -2.82 -37.79 4.90
C THR A 314 -3.31 -37.58 6.31
N LEU A 315 -2.86 -36.50 6.94
CA LEU A 315 -3.36 -35.97 8.20
C LEU A 315 -4.36 -34.85 7.88
N GLU A 316 -5.60 -35.00 8.30
CA GLU A 316 -6.71 -34.11 7.96
C GLU A 316 -7.39 -33.61 9.24
N SER A 317 -7.65 -32.30 9.34
CA SER A 317 -8.40 -31.72 10.46
C SER A 317 -9.43 -30.70 9.99
N THR A 318 -10.58 -30.70 10.66
CA THR A 318 -11.75 -29.85 10.39
C THR A 318 -12.03 -28.87 11.53
N ASP A 319 -11.54 -29.16 12.74
CA ASP A 319 -11.85 -28.50 14.00
C ASP A 319 -10.62 -28.03 14.79
N SER A 320 -9.41 -28.27 14.28
CA SER A 320 -8.14 -27.78 14.83
C SER A 320 -7.07 -27.65 13.74
N ASN A 321 -5.85 -27.26 14.13
CA ASN A 321 -4.67 -27.36 13.26
C ASN A 321 -4.31 -28.85 13.06
N CYS A 322 -3.79 -29.24 11.90
CA CYS A 322 -3.31 -30.63 11.71
C CYS A 322 -2.14 -30.92 12.66
N ILE A 323 -1.18 -30.01 12.77
CA ILE A 323 -0.11 -30.04 13.78
C ILE A 323 -0.08 -28.74 14.59
N LEU A 324 0.02 -28.87 15.91
CA LEU A 324 0.32 -27.79 16.85
C LEU A 324 1.64 -28.09 17.54
N MET A 325 2.62 -27.18 17.45
CA MET A 325 3.97 -27.36 18.00
C MET A 325 4.19 -26.49 19.24
N GLN A 326 4.49 -27.14 20.37
CA GLN A 326 4.69 -26.54 21.70
C GLN A 326 5.92 -27.11 22.46
N ALA A 327 6.58 -28.14 21.91
CA ALA A 327 7.78 -28.77 22.46
C ALA A 327 9.03 -27.85 22.40
N ASP A 328 10.21 -28.39 22.71
CA ASP A 328 11.49 -27.68 22.52
C ASP A 328 12.07 -27.94 21.12
N SER A 329 11.86 -29.14 20.57
CA SER A 329 12.28 -29.53 19.22
C SER A 329 11.48 -30.72 18.70
N ALA A 330 11.21 -30.79 17.39
CA ALA A 330 10.53 -31.94 16.77
C ALA A 330 10.88 -32.08 15.28
N LEU A 331 10.66 -33.28 14.74
CA LEU A 331 10.76 -33.59 13.31
C LEU A 331 9.43 -34.13 12.78
N VAL A 332 9.00 -33.64 11.63
CA VAL A 332 7.90 -34.17 10.83
C VAL A 332 8.41 -34.41 9.41
N ARG A 333 8.29 -35.63 8.88
CA ARG A 333 8.68 -35.95 7.49
C ARG A 333 7.64 -36.80 6.77
N GLY A 334 7.39 -36.50 5.49
CA GLY A 334 6.65 -37.39 4.60
C GLY A 334 5.14 -37.46 4.86
N LEU A 335 4.53 -36.35 5.29
CA LEU A 335 3.07 -36.25 5.51
C LEU A 335 2.42 -35.28 4.51
N ILE A 336 1.17 -35.56 4.15
CA ILE A 336 0.24 -34.61 3.52
C ILE A 336 -0.66 -34.06 4.63
N MET A 337 -0.79 -32.75 4.77
CA MET A 337 -1.47 -32.09 5.90
C MET A 337 -2.54 -31.11 5.41
N ASN A 338 -3.80 -31.49 5.60
CA ASN A 338 -4.98 -30.80 5.05
C ASN A 338 -5.84 -30.19 6.16
N ALA A 339 -5.64 -28.91 6.46
CA ALA A 339 -6.50 -28.16 7.36
C ALA A 339 -7.76 -27.71 6.61
N THR A 340 -8.75 -28.60 6.53
CA THR A 340 -10.05 -28.34 5.86
C THR A 340 -11.00 -27.47 6.68
N GLY A 341 -10.65 -27.21 7.95
CA GLY A 341 -11.34 -26.28 8.84
C GLY A 341 -10.77 -24.86 8.82
N LYS A 342 -11.21 -24.04 9.78
CA LYS A 342 -10.71 -22.67 9.98
C LYS A 342 -9.39 -22.64 10.78
N TYR A 343 -8.34 -23.29 10.25
CA TYR A 343 -7.10 -23.56 10.98
C TYR A 343 -5.85 -23.59 10.08
N TYR A 344 -4.67 -23.51 10.68
CA TYR A 344 -3.38 -23.70 9.97
C TYR A 344 -3.15 -25.20 9.72
N ALA A 345 -2.42 -25.58 8.66
CA ALA A 345 -1.92 -26.96 8.55
C ALA A 345 -0.91 -27.22 9.67
N ILE A 346 0.00 -26.27 9.92
CA ILE A 346 0.95 -26.31 11.03
C ILE A 346 0.95 -24.97 11.76
N ASP A 347 0.75 -25.00 13.07
CA ASP A 347 0.84 -23.84 13.96
C ASP A 347 2.00 -24.01 14.96
N ILE A 348 3.01 -23.15 14.86
CA ILE A 348 4.28 -23.24 15.60
C ILE A 348 4.37 -22.08 16.59
N ARG A 349 4.28 -22.41 17.88
CA ARG A 349 4.26 -21.43 18.99
C ARG A 349 5.54 -21.40 19.83
N LYS A 350 6.28 -22.51 19.84
CA LYS A 350 7.50 -22.69 20.61
C LYS A 350 8.34 -23.85 20.08
N GLY A 351 9.66 -23.73 20.18
CA GLY A 351 10.62 -24.76 19.82
C GLY A 351 10.98 -24.76 18.33
N GLU A 352 11.95 -25.60 17.97
CA GLU A 352 12.37 -25.81 16.57
C GLU A 352 11.56 -26.97 15.96
N LEU A 353 10.68 -26.68 14.99
CA LEU A 353 10.06 -27.71 14.16
C LEU A 353 10.76 -27.85 12.81
N ILE A 354 11.36 -29.02 12.59
CA ILE A 354 11.86 -29.39 11.26
C ILE A 354 10.72 -30.11 10.52
N VAL A 355 10.34 -29.59 9.34
CA VAL A 355 9.36 -30.22 8.44
C VAL A 355 10.06 -30.52 7.11
N GLU A 356 10.04 -31.78 6.68
CA GLU A 356 10.69 -32.20 5.44
C GLU A 356 9.78 -33.03 4.54
N ASP A 357 9.99 -32.94 3.21
CA ASP A 357 9.39 -33.83 2.21
C ASP A 357 7.85 -33.96 2.36
N SER A 358 7.19 -32.84 2.72
CA SER A 358 5.78 -32.81 3.13
C SER A 358 4.95 -31.81 2.33
N ASP A 359 3.66 -32.05 2.27
CA ASP A 359 2.67 -31.37 1.43
C ASP A 359 1.57 -30.77 2.33
N MET A 360 1.18 -29.52 2.14
CA MET A 360 0.35 -28.78 3.10
C MET A 360 -0.65 -27.84 2.42
N THR A 361 -1.90 -27.86 2.91
CA THR A 361 -3.01 -26.99 2.45
C THR A 361 -3.88 -26.48 3.61
N SER A 362 -4.54 -25.32 3.47
CA SER A 362 -5.49 -24.77 4.46
C SER A 362 -6.70 -24.08 3.83
N ALA A 363 -7.89 -24.38 4.33
CA ALA A 363 -9.18 -23.84 3.86
C ALA A 363 -9.57 -22.48 4.48
N ASP A 364 -8.73 -21.87 5.32
CA ASP A 364 -8.95 -20.50 5.82
C ASP A 364 -7.62 -19.79 6.12
N TYR A 365 -6.95 -20.14 7.22
CA TYR A 365 -5.73 -19.47 7.70
C TYR A 365 -4.54 -19.65 6.73
N SER A 366 -3.39 -19.06 7.11
CA SER A 366 -2.15 -19.33 6.39
C SER A 366 -1.79 -20.82 6.53
N VAL A 367 -1.16 -21.43 5.53
CA VAL A 367 -0.91 -22.87 5.54
C VAL A 367 0.05 -23.25 6.68
N VAL A 368 1.14 -22.49 6.86
CA VAL A 368 2.04 -22.59 8.01
C VAL A 368 2.07 -21.28 8.79
N GLY A 369 1.84 -21.34 10.10
CA GLY A 369 1.94 -20.20 11.03
C GLY A 369 3.10 -20.39 12.01
N ILE A 370 3.96 -19.37 12.14
CA ILE A 370 5.13 -19.35 13.03
C ILE A 370 5.06 -18.09 13.89
N CYS A 371 4.50 -18.22 15.10
CA CYS A 371 3.99 -17.09 15.87
C CYS A 371 4.46 -17.15 17.33
N GLY A 372 5.60 -16.51 17.63
CA GLY A 372 6.13 -16.36 19.00
C GLY A 372 7.65 -16.17 19.06
N PRO A 373 8.20 -15.59 20.15
CA PRO A 373 9.62 -15.26 20.24
C PRO A 373 10.55 -16.48 20.31
N ASP A 374 10.03 -17.61 20.79
CA ASP A 374 10.71 -18.90 20.91
C ASP A 374 10.27 -19.89 19.80
N ALA A 375 9.54 -19.43 18.78
CA ALA A 375 9.13 -20.25 17.64
C ALA A 375 10.17 -20.20 16.52
N ASP A 376 10.79 -21.35 16.22
CA ASP A 376 11.72 -21.51 15.10
C ASP A 376 11.29 -22.70 14.21
N SER A 377 11.67 -22.67 12.95
CA SER A 377 11.20 -23.66 11.98
C SER A 377 12.16 -23.85 10.82
N VAL A 378 12.27 -25.09 10.36
CA VAL A 378 13.11 -25.46 9.23
C VAL A 378 12.28 -26.28 8.24
N LEU A 379 11.82 -25.62 7.18
CA LEU A 379 10.97 -26.24 6.14
C LEU A 379 11.86 -26.63 4.96
N ARG A 380 11.89 -27.92 4.58
CA ARG A 380 12.72 -28.41 3.47
C ARG A 380 11.97 -29.26 2.45
N ARG A 381 12.12 -28.94 1.16
CA ARG A 381 11.55 -29.72 0.04
C ARG A 381 10.02 -29.87 0.13
N CYS A 382 9.35 -28.94 0.82
CA CYS A 382 7.93 -28.98 1.07
C CYS A 382 7.12 -28.32 -0.07
N GLN A 383 5.87 -28.75 -0.24
CA GLN A 383 4.86 -28.08 -1.06
C GLN A 383 3.88 -27.36 -0.12
N ILE A 384 3.60 -26.07 -0.37
CA ILE A 384 2.78 -25.21 0.50
C ILE A 384 1.83 -24.40 -0.38
N HIS A 385 0.59 -24.86 -0.54
CA HIS A 385 -0.30 -24.36 -1.59
C HIS A 385 -1.79 -24.43 -1.26
N ASP A 386 -2.61 -23.86 -2.14
CA ASP A 386 -4.08 -23.79 -2.05
C ASP A 386 -4.61 -23.21 -0.72
N GLY A 387 -3.76 -22.49 0.04
CA GLY A 387 -4.15 -21.74 1.23
C GLY A 387 -5.04 -20.56 0.89
N ILE A 388 -6.02 -20.23 1.74
CA ILE A 388 -6.89 -19.05 1.52
C ILE A 388 -6.19 -17.74 1.94
N TRP A 389 -5.36 -17.74 2.99
CA TRP A 389 -4.44 -16.63 3.31
C TRP A 389 -3.04 -16.86 2.71
N ASN A 390 -1.97 -16.78 3.50
CA ASN A 390 -0.59 -16.89 3.01
C ASN A 390 -0.14 -18.35 2.93
N GLY A 391 0.86 -18.66 2.12
CA GLY A 391 1.56 -19.95 2.22
C GLY A 391 2.25 -20.10 3.58
N ILE A 392 3.15 -19.18 3.92
CA ILE A 392 3.78 -19.10 5.25
C ILE A 392 3.48 -17.74 5.88
N PHE A 393 3.14 -17.71 7.17
CA PHE A 393 3.07 -16.49 7.97
C PHE A 393 3.97 -16.56 9.20
N ILE A 394 4.81 -15.55 9.36
CA ILE A 394 5.79 -15.43 10.46
C ILE A 394 5.47 -14.16 11.24
N SER A 395 5.21 -14.28 12.55
CA SER A 395 4.90 -13.14 13.42
C SER A 395 5.50 -13.22 14.81
N ASP A 396 5.42 -12.12 15.55
CA ASP A 396 5.69 -12.03 16.98
C ASP A 396 7.10 -12.48 17.36
N ASN A 397 8.08 -12.07 16.56
CA ASN A 397 9.50 -12.45 16.59
C ASN A 397 9.85 -13.89 16.17
N GLY A 398 8.89 -14.65 15.64
CA GLY A 398 9.08 -15.99 15.09
C GLY A 398 10.08 -16.07 13.92
N ARG A 399 10.56 -17.29 13.65
CA ARG A 399 11.71 -17.55 12.78
C ARG A 399 11.46 -18.70 11.80
N ALA A 400 11.87 -18.51 10.55
CA ALA A 400 11.81 -19.55 9.53
C ALA A 400 13.11 -19.65 8.74
N THR A 401 13.60 -20.87 8.57
CA THR A 401 14.55 -21.26 7.54
C THR A 401 13.82 -22.11 6.51
N VAL A 402 13.77 -21.67 5.25
CA VAL A 402 13.01 -22.32 4.17
C VAL A 402 13.97 -22.67 3.03
N GLU A 403 14.14 -23.97 2.75
CA GLU A 403 15.12 -24.47 1.78
C GLU A 403 14.49 -25.42 0.75
N ASP A 404 14.72 -25.18 -0.54
CA ASP A 404 14.27 -26.03 -1.66
C ASP A 404 12.73 -26.28 -1.71
N CYS A 405 11.91 -25.39 -1.15
CA CYS A 405 10.44 -25.51 -1.09
C CYS A 405 9.72 -24.83 -2.26
N ASN A 406 8.50 -25.30 -2.58
CA ASN A 406 7.57 -24.67 -3.52
C ASN A 406 6.37 -24.07 -2.76
N ILE A 407 6.05 -22.80 -3.00
CA ILE A 407 4.96 -22.08 -2.32
C ILE A 407 4.06 -21.40 -3.36
N TYR A 408 2.89 -21.97 -3.67
CA TYR A 408 2.14 -21.59 -4.86
C TYR A 408 0.62 -21.52 -4.71
N ASP A 409 0.00 -20.72 -5.59
CA ASP A 409 -1.45 -20.55 -5.75
C ASP A 409 -2.26 -20.12 -4.51
N ASN A 410 -1.60 -19.75 -3.41
CA ASN A 410 -2.26 -19.26 -2.19
C ASN A 410 -3.03 -17.95 -2.44
N GLY A 411 -4.16 -17.79 -1.74
CA GLY A 411 -5.15 -16.71 -1.87
C GLY A 411 -4.69 -15.34 -1.42
N SER A 412 -3.54 -15.26 -0.73
CA SER A 412 -2.85 -14.01 -0.39
C SER A 412 -1.36 -14.10 -0.76
N LEU A 413 -0.44 -13.86 0.17
CA LEU A 413 1.00 -13.85 -0.09
C LEU A 413 1.59 -15.26 -0.23
N GLY A 414 2.74 -15.39 -0.88
CA GLY A 414 3.59 -16.58 -0.72
C GLY A 414 4.10 -16.70 0.71
N ILE A 415 4.84 -15.69 1.18
CA ILE A 415 5.27 -15.55 2.58
C ILE A 415 4.95 -14.15 3.12
N GLY A 416 4.31 -14.07 4.28
CA GLY A 416 4.19 -12.83 5.06
C GLY A 416 5.11 -12.84 6.28
N VAL A 417 6.00 -11.85 6.40
CA VAL A 417 6.93 -11.67 7.53
C VAL A 417 6.57 -10.39 8.27
N GLY A 418 5.92 -10.53 9.42
CA GLY A 418 5.37 -9.43 10.22
C GLY A 418 5.90 -9.38 11.66
N LEU A 419 5.71 -8.24 12.34
CA LEU A 419 5.86 -8.09 13.80
C LEU A 419 7.21 -8.61 14.35
N GLY A 420 8.31 -8.11 13.79
CA GLY A 420 9.67 -8.50 14.15
C GLY A 420 10.09 -9.91 13.69
N GLY A 421 9.28 -10.56 12.84
CA GLY A 421 9.53 -11.89 12.28
C GLY A 421 10.79 -11.94 11.42
N LYS A 422 11.39 -13.13 11.31
CA LYS A 422 12.70 -13.35 10.65
C LYS A 422 12.64 -14.52 9.67
N LEU A 423 12.88 -14.23 8.39
CA LEU A 423 12.97 -15.22 7.33
C LEU A 423 14.41 -15.39 6.84
N ILE A 424 14.84 -16.64 6.67
CA ILE A 424 15.99 -17.04 5.85
C ILE A 424 15.44 -18.00 4.78
N MET A 425 15.63 -17.69 3.50
CA MET A 425 15.14 -18.52 2.40
C MET A 425 16.20 -18.76 1.34
N ARG A 426 16.29 -19.99 0.81
CA ARG A 426 17.23 -20.33 -0.26
C ARG A 426 16.75 -21.47 -1.17
N GLY A 427 16.96 -21.31 -2.49
CA GLY A 427 16.65 -22.35 -3.48
C GLY A 427 15.14 -22.59 -3.71
N CYS A 428 14.28 -21.81 -3.06
CA CYS A 428 12.83 -21.98 -3.11
C CYS A 428 12.21 -21.33 -4.34
N ARG A 429 10.98 -21.77 -4.65
CA ARG A 429 10.13 -21.22 -5.69
C ARG A 429 8.82 -20.72 -5.09
N ILE A 430 8.43 -19.50 -5.45
CA ILE A 430 7.17 -18.89 -5.05
C ILE A 430 6.49 -18.33 -6.31
N ASN A 431 5.31 -18.83 -6.69
CA ASN A 431 4.62 -18.43 -7.93
C ASN A 431 3.09 -18.61 -7.85
N GLY A 432 2.32 -17.88 -8.65
CA GLY A 432 0.86 -18.03 -8.77
C GLY A 432 0.02 -17.49 -7.60
N ASN A 433 0.65 -17.06 -6.50
CA ASN A 433 -0.05 -16.50 -5.34
C ASN A 433 -0.78 -15.18 -5.71
N LYS A 434 -1.88 -14.85 -5.00
CA LYS A 434 -2.77 -13.72 -5.37
C LYS A 434 -2.31 -12.36 -4.82
N GLY A 435 -1.38 -12.34 -3.88
CA GLY A 435 -0.58 -11.17 -3.49
C GLY A 435 0.84 -11.24 -4.06
N GLU A 436 1.79 -10.63 -3.35
CA GLU A 436 3.22 -10.70 -3.62
C GLU A 436 3.83 -12.06 -3.22
N ALA A 437 5.01 -12.36 -3.77
CA ALA A 437 5.76 -13.56 -3.39
C ALA A 437 6.18 -13.50 -1.91
N ILE A 438 6.77 -12.37 -1.47
CA ILE A 438 7.16 -12.14 -0.08
C ILE A 438 6.80 -10.71 0.34
N ALA A 439 6.06 -10.57 1.44
CA ALA A 439 5.90 -9.29 2.13
C ALA A 439 6.72 -9.25 3.42
N VAL A 440 7.39 -8.13 3.69
CA VAL A 440 8.18 -7.89 4.91
C VAL A 440 7.79 -6.55 5.53
N TYR A 441 7.26 -6.59 6.75
CA TYR A 441 6.67 -5.42 7.41
C TYR A 441 6.72 -5.47 8.94
N ARG A 442 6.55 -4.31 9.58
CA ARG A 442 6.55 -4.09 11.04
C ARG A 442 7.84 -4.60 11.68
N ASP A 443 8.92 -3.91 11.34
CA ASP A 443 10.29 -4.12 11.86
C ASP A 443 10.86 -5.55 11.63
N SER A 444 10.31 -6.25 10.62
CA SER A 444 10.70 -7.62 10.24
C SER A 444 11.88 -7.67 9.28
N ILE A 445 12.55 -8.84 9.21
CA ILE A 445 13.76 -9.04 8.40
C ILE A 445 13.63 -10.29 7.54
N ALA A 446 13.98 -10.19 6.25
CA ALA A 446 14.16 -11.34 5.37
C ALA A 446 15.56 -11.36 4.74
N THR A 447 16.19 -12.54 4.70
CA THR A 447 17.37 -12.84 3.88
C THR A 447 16.99 -13.92 2.87
N VAL A 448 17.04 -13.61 1.57
CA VAL A 448 16.52 -14.48 0.50
C VAL A 448 17.54 -14.56 -0.63
N ASP A 449 18.17 -15.73 -0.79
CA ASP A 449 19.25 -15.96 -1.74
C ASP A 449 18.89 -17.08 -2.74
N ASP A 450 19.15 -16.86 -4.03
CA ASP A 450 19.08 -17.86 -5.10
C ASP A 450 17.66 -18.49 -5.30
N CYS A 451 16.59 -17.68 -5.26
CA CYS A 451 15.18 -18.12 -5.36
C CYS A 451 14.44 -17.64 -6.64
N ASP A 452 13.36 -18.32 -7.03
CA ASP A 452 12.41 -17.86 -8.07
C ASP A 452 11.15 -17.28 -7.40
N LEU A 453 10.90 -15.98 -7.57
CA LEU A 453 9.77 -15.23 -7.01
C LEU A 453 8.78 -14.77 -8.10
N THR A 454 8.92 -15.28 -9.33
CA THR A 454 8.21 -14.78 -10.50
C THR A 454 6.76 -15.29 -10.59
N GLY A 455 5.91 -14.54 -11.31
CA GLY A 455 4.54 -14.99 -11.62
C GLY A 455 3.56 -14.94 -10.45
N ASN A 456 3.85 -14.17 -9.40
CA ASN A 456 2.89 -13.81 -8.35
C ASN A 456 2.13 -12.55 -8.74
N THR A 457 0.88 -12.41 -8.30
CA THR A 457 -0.04 -11.39 -8.81
C THR A 457 0.34 -9.96 -8.40
N GLY A 458 0.93 -9.80 -7.21
CA GLY A 458 1.54 -8.54 -6.76
C GLY A 458 3.00 -8.35 -7.18
N GLY A 459 3.62 -9.34 -7.83
CA GLY A 459 5.07 -9.38 -8.09
C GLY A 459 5.88 -9.98 -6.94
N ALA A 460 7.20 -9.79 -6.94
CA ALA A 460 8.11 -10.45 -5.99
C ALA A 460 8.03 -9.91 -4.55
N TRP A 461 7.89 -8.58 -4.36
CA TRP A 461 8.18 -7.93 -3.08
C TRP A 461 7.13 -6.90 -2.64
N LEU A 462 6.69 -7.00 -1.38
CA LEU A 462 6.09 -5.90 -0.64
C LEU A 462 6.97 -5.55 0.57
N ILE A 463 7.45 -4.31 0.66
CA ILE A 463 8.30 -3.84 1.77
C ILE A 463 7.66 -2.58 2.36
N ALA A 464 7.22 -2.66 3.62
CA ALA A 464 6.48 -1.61 4.33
C ALA A 464 6.89 -1.56 5.81
N ASP A 465 6.40 -0.59 6.59
CA ASP A 465 6.50 -0.55 8.06
C ASP A 465 7.89 -0.97 8.62
N ASN A 466 8.98 -0.33 8.18
CA ASN A 466 10.38 -0.65 8.55
C ASN A 466 10.88 -2.08 8.20
N GLY A 467 10.18 -2.83 7.34
CA GLY A 467 10.64 -4.13 6.85
C GLY A 467 11.98 -4.02 6.11
N TYR A 468 12.88 -4.99 6.33
CA TYR A 468 14.20 -5.01 5.71
C TYR A 468 14.44 -6.32 4.95
N VAL A 469 14.71 -6.21 3.65
CA VAL A 469 15.05 -7.34 2.77
C VAL A 469 16.53 -7.26 2.39
N ARG A 470 17.19 -8.42 2.41
CA ARG A 470 18.52 -8.64 1.83
C ARG A 470 18.47 -9.88 0.94
N GLY A 471 19.15 -9.85 -0.19
CA GLY A 471 19.20 -11.02 -1.07
C GLY A 471 20.21 -10.90 -2.20
N LYS A 472 20.37 -11.98 -2.96
CA LYS A 472 21.15 -12.07 -4.20
C LYS A 472 20.60 -13.21 -5.06
N GLY A 473 20.87 -13.19 -6.37
CA GLY A 473 20.60 -14.34 -7.25
C GLY A 473 19.13 -14.67 -7.50
N ASN A 474 18.19 -13.88 -6.98
CA ASN A 474 16.76 -14.09 -7.15
C ASN A 474 16.29 -13.74 -8.57
N GLN A 475 15.20 -14.38 -9.00
CA GLN A 475 14.40 -14.00 -10.16
C GLN A 475 13.09 -13.37 -9.66
N GLU A 476 12.71 -12.23 -10.23
CA GLU A 476 11.68 -11.31 -9.71
C GLU A 476 10.73 -10.83 -10.82
#